data_AF-A0A7C9AZU2-F1
#
_entry.id   AF-A0A7C9AZU2-F1
#
_cell.length_a   1.000
_cell.length_b   1.000
_cell.length_c   1.000
_cell.angle_alpha   90.00
_cell.angle_beta   90.00
_cell.angle_gamma   90.00
#
_symmetry.space_group_name_H-M   'P 1'
#
loop_
_entity.id
_entity.type
_entity.pdbx_description
1 polymer ?
#
loop_
_entity_poly.entity_id
_entity_poly.type
_entity_poly.pdbx_seq_one_letter_code
_entity_poly.pdbx_strand_id
1 'polypeptide(L)'
;PKRKMKEFIIRLVYVEMLGHDASFGYIHAVKMTHDDNILLKRTGYLAVTLFLNEDHDLIILIVNTIQKDLKSDNFLVVCAALNACSRLINEETIPAVLPQVVDLLNHPKEAVRKKAIMALHRFYQKSPSSVSHLVSNFRKKL
;
A
#
# COMPACT_ATOMS: atom_id res chain seq x y z
N PRO A 1 -2.69 4.36 -25.18
CA PRO A 1 -2.12 5.50 -24.41
C PRO A 1 -2.41 5.37 -22.90
N LYS A 2 -1.44 5.67 -22.02
CA LYS A 2 -1.53 5.50 -20.55
C LYS A 2 -2.75 6.18 -19.91
N ARG A 3 -3.18 7.33 -20.45
CA ARG A 3 -4.39 8.06 -20.02
C ARG A 3 -5.68 7.23 -20.16
N LYS A 4 -5.82 6.48 -21.27
CA LYS A 4 -6.98 5.58 -21.48
C LYS A 4 -6.97 4.41 -20.49
N MET A 5 -5.78 3.88 -20.18
CA MET A 5 -5.64 2.80 -19.20
C MET A 5 -6.12 3.23 -17.81
N LYS A 6 -5.77 4.45 -17.37
CA LYS A 6 -6.28 5.03 -16.12
C LYS A 6 -7.82 5.04 -16.08
N GLU A 7 -8.46 5.48 -17.15
CA GLU A 7 -9.91 5.53 -17.26
C GLU A 7 -10.53 4.12 -17.19
N PHE A 8 -9.95 3.14 -17.88
CA PHE A 8 -10.40 1.76 -17.83
C PHE A 8 -10.29 1.16 -16.44
N ILE A 9 -9.18 1.38 -15.73
CA ILE A 9 -9.03 0.92 -14.34
C ILE A 9 -10.10 1.52 -13.43
N ILE A 10 -10.42 2.81 -13.57
CA ILE A 10 -11.47 3.45 -12.78
C ILE A 10 -12.84 2.85 -13.10
N ARG A 11 -13.13 2.54 -14.38
CA ARG A 11 -14.37 1.86 -14.75
C ARG A 11 -14.45 0.44 -14.19
N LEU A 12 -13.35 -0.30 -14.15
CA LEU A 12 -13.29 -1.63 -13.54
C LEU A 12 -13.56 -1.56 -12.03
N VAL A 13 -13.02 -0.55 -11.33
CA VAL A 13 -13.37 -0.29 -9.92
C VAL A 13 -14.87 -0.09 -9.75
N TYR A 14 -15.50 0.66 -10.64
CA TYR A 14 -16.95 0.87 -10.58
C TYR A 14 -17.74 -0.43 -10.83
N VAL A 15 -17.31 -1.25 -11.80
CA VAL A 15 -17.92 -2.56 -12.11
C VAL A 15 -17.86 -3.49 -10.89
N GLU A 16 -16.71 -3.58 -10.21
CA GLU A 16 -16.56 -4.33 -8.95
C GLU A 16 -17.45 -3.79 -7.84
N MET A 17 -17.57 -2.46 -7.71
CA MET A 17 -18.46 -1.84 -6.71
C MET A 17 -19.94 -2.18 -6.95
N LEU A 18 -20.34 -2.46 -8.19
CA LEU A 18 -21.68 -2.94 -8.52
C LEU A 18 -21.85 -4.46 -8.30
N GLY A 19 -20.78 -5.16 -7.90
CA GLY A 19 -20.79 -6.61 -7.64
C GLY A 19 -20.55 -7.47 -8.89
N HIS A 20 -20.02 -6.90 -9.97
CA HIS A 20 -19.66 -7.64 -11.17
C HIS A 20 -18.17 -7.97 -11.20
N ASP A 21 -17.83 -9.18 -11.65
CA ASP A 21 -16.45 -9.64 -11.78
C ASP A 21 -15.68 -8.85 -12.84
N ALA A 22 -14.59 -8.22 -12.42
CA ALA A 22 -13.63 -7.50 -13.24
C ALA A 22 -12.19 -8.00 -13.01
N SER A 23 -12.02 -9.23 -12.50
CA SER A 23 -10.73 -9.84 -12.16
C SER A 23 -9.71 -9.83 -13.30
N PHE A 24 -10.17 -9.90 -14.56
CA PHE A 24 -9.32 -9.74 -15.76
C PHE A 24 -8.50 -8.43 -15.76
N GLY A 25 -9.00 -7.40 -15.06
CA GLY A 25 -8.39 -6.09 -14.93
C GLY A 25 -7.32 -5.96 -13.83
N TYR A 26 -7.23 -6.92 -12.91
CA TYR A 26 -6.46 -6.75 -11.67
C TYR A 26 -4.96 -6.65 -11.93
N ILE A 27 -4.44 -7.49 -12.84
CA ILE A 27 -3.03 -7.44 -13.24
C ILE A 27 -2.66 -6.10 -13.88
N HIS A 28 -3.60 -5.43 -14.55
CA HIS A 28 -3.37 -4.10 -15.12
C HIS A 28 -3.30 -3.02 -14.04
N ALA A 29 -4.07 -3.14 -12.96
CA ALA A 29 -3.94 -2.28 -11.79
C ALA A 29 -2.58 -2.47 -11.10
N VAL A 30 -2.13 -3.71 -10.94
CA VAL A 30 -0.79 -4.03 -10.40
C VAL A 30 0.32 -3.47 -11.29
N LYS A 31 0.23 -3.61 -12.62
CA LYS A 31 1.20 -2.99 -13.53
C LYS A 31 1.23 -1.46 -13.41
N MET A 32 0.08 -0.84 -13.11
CA MET A 32 -0.01 0.60 -12.95
C MET A 32 0.68 1.12 -11.67
N THR A 33 0.82 0.30 -10.62
CA THR A 33 1.60 0.70 -9.42
C THR A 33 3.10 0.83 -9.71
N HIS A 34 3.58 0.24 -10.80
CA HIS A 34 4.98 0.31 -11.20
C HIS A 34 5.30 1.54 -12.07
N ASP A 35 4.30 2.32 -12.48
CA ASP A 35 4.51 3.48 -13.35
C ASP A 35 5.20 4.63 -12.61
N ASP A 36 6.16 5.31 -13.24
CA ASP A 36 6.86 6.45 -12.63
C ASP A 36 5.97 7.68 -12.46
N ASN A 37 4.88 7.78 -13.23
CA ASN A 37 3.92 8.86 -13.09
C ASN A 37 3.09 8.68 -11.82
N ILE A 38 3.26 9.57 -10.85
CA ILE A 38 2.56 9.56 -9.56
C ILE A 38 1.03 9.49 -9.70
N LEU A 39 0.43 10.11 -10.71
CA LEU A 39 -1.03 10.07 -10.90
C LEU A 39 -1.51 8.69 -11.33
N LEU A 40 -0.73 7.98 -12.14
CA LEU A 40 -1.02 6.60 -12.54
C LEU A 40 -0.77 5.67 -11.37
N LYS A 41 0.40 5.77 -10.74
CA LYS A 41 0.77 4.99 -9.56
C LYS A 41 -0.28 5.09 -8.44
N ARG A 42 -0.77 6.29 -8.12
CA ARG A 42 -1.84 6.48 -7.12
C ARG A 42 -3.16 5.82 -7.53
N THR A 43 -3.53 5.87 -8.82
CA THR A 43 -4.71 5.14 -9.31
C THR A 43 -4.51 3.64 -9.24
N GLY A 44 -3.32 3.13 -9.58
CA GLY A 44 -2.96 1.73 -9.40
C GLY A 44 -3.10 1.30 -7.95
N TYR A 45 -2.50 2.05 -7.01
CA TYR A 45 -2.56 1.74 -5.57
C TYR A 45 -3.99 1.76 -5.02
N LEU A 46 -4.81 2.72 -5.45
CA LEU A 46 -6.23 2.75 -5.10
C LEU A 46 -6.94 1.50 -5.61
N ALA A 47 -6.77 1.17 -6.90
CA ALA A 47 -7.45 0.05 -7.53
C ALA A 47 -7.05 -1.29 -6.90
N VAL A 48 -5.76 -1.56 -6.68
CA VAL A 48 -5.32 -2.81 -6.04
C VAL A 48 -5.79 -2.94 -4.60
N THR A 49 -5.93 -1.81 -3.88
CA THR A 49 -6.49 -1.80 -2.52
C THR A 49 -7.99 -2.15 -2.47
N LEU A 50 -8.70 -1.91 -3.58
CA LEU A 50 -10.11 -2.20 -3.73
C LEU A 50 -10.37 -3.60 -4.32
N PHE A 51 -9.51 -4.05 -5.24
CA PHE A 51 -9.63 -5.33 -5.94
C PHE A 51 -9.08 -6.51 -5.14
N LEU A 52 -7.93 -6.32 -4.46
CA LEU A 52 -7.18 -7.43 -3.90
C LEU A 52 -7.49 -7.60 -2.42
N ASN A 53 -7.77 -8.85 -2.07
CA ASN A 53 -7.71 -9.33 -0.69
C ASN A 53 -6.29 -9.80 -0.36
N GLU A 54 -5.98 -9.91 0.93
CA GLU A 54 -4.64 -10.24 1.41
C GLU A 54 -4.15 -11.65 1.06
N ASP A 55 -5.07 -12.53 0.66
CA ASP A 55 -4.77 -13.91 0.22
C ASP A 55 -4.68 -14.05 -1.30
N HIS A 56 -4.80 -12.95 -2.05
CA HIS A 56 -4.76 -13.02 -3.51
C HIS A 56 -3.32 -13.25 -4.02
N ASP A 57 -3.14 -14.14 -5.01
CA ASP A 57 -1.85 -14.44 -5.66
C ASP A 57 -1.03 -13.22 -6.12
N LEU A 58 -1.68 -12.09 -6.42
CA LEU A 58 -1.02 -10.87 -6.87
C LEU A 58 -0.39 -10.05 -5.73
N ILE A 59 -0.68 -10.40 -4.47
CA ILE A 59 -0.16 -9.68 -3.29
C ILE A 59 1.36 -9.68 -3.29
N ILE A 60 2.02 -10.79 -3.68
CA ILE A 60 3.49 -10.86 -3.70
C ILE A 60 4.12 -9.79 -4.62
N LEU A 61 3.49 -9.50 -5.77
CA LEU A 61 3.95 -8.47 -6.71
C LEU A 61 3.79 -7.08 -6.10
N ILE A 62 2.69 -6.86 -5.38
CA ILE A 62 2.40 -5.59 -4.71
C ILE A 62 3.33 -5.35 -3.53
N VAL A 63 3.63 -6.38 -2.72
CA VAL A 63 4.56 -6.29 -1.60
C VAL A 63 5.95 -5.84 -2.08
N ASN A 64 6.45 -6.44 -3.16
CA ASN A 64 7.72 -6.03 -3.77
C ASN A 64 7.71 -4.56 -4.22
N THR A 65 6.59 -4.12 -4.83
CA THR A 65 6.43 -2.73 -5.24
C THR A 65 6.38 -1.78 -4.05
N ILE A 66 5.64 -2.14 -2.99
CA ILE A 66 5.54 -1.38 -1.75
C ILE A 66 6.91 -1.22 -1.12
N GLN A 67 7.71 -2.28 -0.98
CA GLN A 67 9.05 -2.20 -0.39
C GLN A 67 9.95 -1.20 -1.14
N LYS A 68 9.89 -1.20 -2.48
CA LYS A 68 10.62 -0.23 -3.30
C LYS A 68 10.10 1.19 -3.06
N ASP A 69 8.79 1.39 -3.09
CA ASP A 69 8.16 2.70 -3.01
C ASP A 69 8.25 3.33 -1.60
N LEU A 70 8.36 2.53 -0.53
CA LEU A 70 8.63 3.01 0.83
C LEU A 70 10.00 3.69 0.96
N LYS A 71 10.95 3.38 0.07
CA LYS A 71 12.29 3.97 0.02
C LYS A 71 12.41 5.15 -0.95
N SER A 72 11.29 5.60 -1.54
CA SER A 72 11.30 6.69 -2.51
C SER A 72 11.55 8.05 -1.85
N ASP A 73 12.34 8.91 -2.51
CA ASP A 73 12.51 10.31 -2.10
C ASP A 73 11.21 11.14 -2.27
N ASN A 74 10.29 10.66 -3.10
CA ASN A 74 9.02 11.32 -3.30
C ASN A 74 8.03 10.92 -2.21
N PHE A 75 7.80 11.82 -1.25
CA PHE A 75 6.89 11.56 -0.13
C PHE A 75 5.46 11.16 -0.55
N LEU A 76 4.98 11.57 -1.73
CA LEU A 76 3.67 11.15 -2.25
C LEU A 76 3.64 9.67 -2.64
N VAL A 77 4.75 9.15 -3.18
CA VAL A 77 4.94 7.72 -3.47
C VAL A 77 4.93 6.94 -2.16
N VAL A 78 5.73 7.39 -1.19
CA VAL A 78 5.79 6.77 0.16
C VAL A 78 4.41 6.76 0.82
N CYS A 79 3.65 7.85 0.75
CA CYS A 79 2.30 7.92 1.30
C CYS A 79 1.33 6.94 0.62
N ALA A 80 1.45 6.73 -0.69
CA ALA A 80 0.62 5.77 -1.41
C ALA A 80 0.95 4.33 -0.99
N ALA A 81 2.24 3.99 -0.86
CA ALA A 81 2.69 2.70 -0.37
C ALA A 81 2.22 2.43 1.08
N LEU A 82 2.38 3.39 1.99
CA LEU A 82 1.92 3.27 3.39
C LEU A 82 0.40 3.07 3.51
N ASN A 83 -0.39 3.70 2.63
CA ASN A 83 -1.83 3.45 2.60
C ASN A 83 -2.14 2.01 2.19
N ALA A 84 -1.45 1.50 1.17
CA ALA A 84 -1.60 0.12 0.72
C ALA A 84 -1.14 -0.88 1.80
N CYS A 85 -0.07 -0.58 2.54
CA CYS A 85 0.39 -1.39 3.67
C CYS A 85 -0.72 -1.65 4.69
N SER A 86 -1.50 -0.61 5.02
CA SER A 86 -2.58 -0.70 6.00
C SER A 86 -3.74 -1.62 5.58
N ARG A 87 -3.79 -2.09 4.33
CA ARG A 87 -4.90 -2.90 3.81
C ARG A 87 -4.47 -4.24 3.22
N LEU A 88 -3.34 -4.28 2.52
CA LEU A 88 -2.94 -5.44 1.71
C LEU A 88 -1.90 -6.35 2.38
N ILE A 89 -1.27 -5.91 3.48
CA ILE A 89 -0.24 -6.69 4.17
C ILE A 89 -0.90 -7.66 5.16
N ASN A 90 -0.54 -8.93 5.01
CA ASN A 90 -0.89 -10.04 5.89
C ASN A 90 0.25 -10.34 6.88
N GLU A 91 0.00 -11.22 7.85
CA GLU A 91 0.99 -11.57 8.89
C GLU A 91 2.33 -12.05 8.31
N GLU A 92 2.29 -12.86 7.26
CA GLU A 92 3.48 -13.41 6.61
C GLU A 92 4.35 -12.34 5.93
N THR A 93 3.73 -11.26 5.44
CA THR A 93 4.42 -10.19 4.71
C THR A 93 4.81 -8.98 5.57
N ILE A 94 4.32 -8.90 6.81
CA ILE A 94 4.71 -7.84 7.78
C ILE A 94 6.24 -7.74 7.91
N PRO A 95 7.00 -8.83 8.17
CA PRO A 95 8.44 -8.74 8.39
C PRO A 95 9.20 -8.10 7.21
N ALA A 96 8.65 -8.22 6.00
CA ALA A 96 9.28 -7.74 4.78
C ALA A 96 9.18 -6.22 4.59
N VAL A 97 8.18 -5.57 5.21
CA VAL A 97 7.95 -4.11 5.12
C VAL A 97 8.17 -3.38 6.45
N LEU A 98 8.12 -4.10 7.58
CA LEU A 98 8.18 -3.53 8.91
C LEU A 98 9.40 -2.63 9.15
N PRO A 99 10.64 -3.02 8.80
CA PRO A 99 11.82 -2.17 9.03
C PRO A 99 11.67 -0.80 8.36
N GLN A 100 11.24 -0.78 7.10
CA GLN A 100 11.10 0.46 6.35
C GLN A 100 9.98 1.35 6.92
N VAL A 101 8.87 0.76 7.36
CA VAL A 101 7.78 1.53 7.99
C VAL A 101 8.22 2.14 9.33
N VAL A 102 9.05 1.43 10.11
CA VAL A 102 9.61 1.96 11.37
C VAL A 102 10.56 3.13 11.10
N ASP A 103 11.43 3.03 10.10
CA ASP A 103 12.34 4.11 9.72
C ASP A 103 11.58 5.39 9.34
N LEU A 104 10.47 5.24 8.63
CA LEU A 104 9.60 6.34 8.21
C LEU A 104 8.93 7.10 9.37
N LEU A 105 8.98 6.60 10.61
CA LEU A 105 8.59 7.36 11.79
C LEU A 105 9.50 8.57 12.05
N ASN A 106 10.70 8.60 11.47
CA ASN A 106 11.64 9.74 11.55
C ASN A 106 11.58 10.64 10.30
N HIS A 107 10.68 10.37 9.35
CA HIS A 107 10.65 11.11 8.09
C HIS A 107 10.35 12.60 8.31
N PRO A 108 10.99 13.55 7.59
CA PRO A 108 10.81 14.99 7.82
C PRO A 108 9.37 15.48 7.63
N LYS A 109 8.62 14.85 6.70
CA LYS A 109 7.21 15.17 6.43
C LYS A 109 6.28 14.51 7.45
N GLU A 110 5.48 15.31 8.14
CA GLU A 110 4.48 14.87 9.12
C GLU A 110 3.44 13.91 8.53
N ALA A 111 2.97 14.16 7.30
CA ALA A 111 2.00 13.30 6.62
C ALA A 111 2.50 11.85 6.46
N VAL A 112 3.81 11.67 6.22
CA VAL A 112 4.43 10.34 6.13
C VAL A 112 4.45 9.68 7.51
N ARG A 113 4.89 10.41 8.55
CA ARG A 113 4.94 9.89 9.93
C ARG A 113 3.57 9.43 10.42
N LYS A 114 2.51 10.23 10.22
CA LYS A 114 1.13 9.86 10.58
C LYS A 114 0.69 8.57 9.89
N LYS A 115 0.99 8.42 8.59
CA LYS A 115 0.66 7.21 7.84
C LYS A 115 1.48 5.99 8.27
N ALA A 116 2.76 6.18 8.63
CA ALA A 116 3.59 5.12 9.18
C ALA A 116 3.01 4.60 10.49
N ILE A 117 2.57 5.50 11.38
CA ILE A 117 1.88 5.12 12.64
C ILE A 117 0.60 4.32 12.33
N MET A 118 -0.22 4.76 11.38
CA MET A 118 -1.45 4.03 10.99
C MET A 118 -1.14 2.62 10.48
N ALA A 119 -0.11 2.47 9.63
CA ALA A 119 0.31 1.17 9.12
C ALA A 119 0.81 0.25 10.25
N LEU A 120 1.64 0.78 11.17
CA LEU A 120 2.15 0.04 12.31
C LEU A 120 1.04 -0.38 13.28
N HIS A 121 0.05 0.49 13.51
CA HIS A 121 -1.13 0.15 14.28
C HIS A 121 -1.91 -1.01 13.64
N ARG A 122 -2.06 -1.01 12.32
CA ARG A 122 -2.68 -2.13 11.61
C ARG A 122 -1.87 -3.42 11.75
N PHE A 123 -0.55 -3.34 11.66
CA PHE A 123 0.33 -4.50 11.86
C PHE A 123 0.20 -5.06 13.27
N TYR A 124 0.12 -4.19 14.29
CA TYR A 124 -0.13 -4.61 15.66
C TYR A 124 -1.48 -5.32 15.83
N GLN A 125 -2.54 -4.85 15.16
CA GLN A 125 -3.85 -5.53 15.17
C GLN A 125 -3.81 -6.92 14.50
N LYS A 126 -2.97 -7.11 13.48
CA LYS A 126 -2.83 -8.39 12.77
C LYS A 126 -1.91 -9.37 13.48
N SER A 127 -0.73 -8.91 13.88
CA SER A 127 0.30 -9.73 14.54
C SER A 127 0.93 -8.93 15.69
N PRO A 128 0.35 -8.98 16.90
CA PRO A 128 0.84 -8.24 18.06
C PRO A 128 2.29 -8.60 18.41
N SER A 129 2.67 -9.87 18.25
CA SER A 129 4.02 -10.38 18.51
C SER A 129 5.07 -9.63 17.68
N SER A 130 4.81 -9.44 16.39
CA SER A 130 5.69 -8.79 15.42
C SER A 130 5.98 -7.32 15.74
N VAL A 131 5.09 -6.64 16.47
CA VAL A 131 5.13 -5.17 16.67
C VAL A 131 5.22 -4.75 18.14
N SER A 132 5.03 -5.69 19.08
CA SER A 132 4.98 -5.43 20.54
C SER A 132 6.15 -4.59 21.06
N HIS A 133 7.38 -4.88 20.62
CA HIS A 133 8.59 -4.16 21.03
C HIS A 133 8.64 -2.69 20.55
N LEU A 134 7.84 -2.33 19.54
CA LEU A 134 7.79 -1.01 18.93
C LEU A 134 6.68 -0.12 19.52
N VAL A 135 5.77 -0.69 20.32
CA VAL A 135 4.60 0.03 20.88
C VAL A 135 5.00 1.21 21.75
N SER A 136 6.09 1.08 22.50
CA SER A 136 6.65 2.17 23.32
C SER A 136 7.14 3.36 22.48
N ASN A 137 7.59 3.12 21.25
CA ASN A 137 8.07 4.14 20.32
C ASN A 137 6.91 4.87 19.61
N PHE A 138 5.75 4.23 19.42
CA PHE A 138 4.58 4.87 18.81
C PHE A 138 4.05 6.02 19.65
N ARG A 139 3.93 5.82 20.97
CA ARG A 139 3.36 6.82 21.88
C ARG A 139 4.21 8.09 22.00
N LYS A 140 5.53 7.99 21.80
CA LYS A 140 6.46 9.12 21.94
C LYS A 140 6.52 10.04 20.72
N LYS A 141 5.98 9.61 19.57
CA LYS A 141 6.12 10.29 18.27
C LYS A 141 4.80 10.84 17.69
N LEU A 142 3.70 10.72 18.46
CA LEU A 142 2.47 11.48 18.26
C LEU A 142 2.65 12.91 18.76
#